data_AF-A0A497SER6-F1
#
_entry.id   AF-A0A497SER6-F1
#
_cell.length_a   1.000
_cell.length_b   1.000
_cell.length_c   1.000
_cell.angle_alpha   90.00
_cell.angle_beta   90.00
_cell.angle_gamma   90.00
#
_symmetry.space_group_name_H-M   'P 1'
#
loop_
_entity.id
_entity.type
_entity.pdbx_description
1 polymer ?
#
loop_
_entity_poly.entity_id
_entity_poly.type
_entity_poly.pdbx_seq_one_letter_code
_entity_poly.pdbx_strand_id
1 'polypeptide(L)'
;MIDKRKLDHLRICIEEDVESGDPGFENIRLEHKALPEVDFDEISMDIDLFGKTLRYPIIIEGMSGGLGRGRKLNRDLARVAQDYGIGLGVGSQRI
;
A
#
# COMPACT_ATOMS: atom_id res chain seq x y z
N MET A 1 -22.12 7.28 -14.73
CA MET A 1 -22.47 7.05 -13.30
C MET A 1 -21.31 6.39 -12.55
N ILE A 2 -20.68 5.34 -13.09
CA ILE A 2 -19.52 4.66 -12.49
C ILE A 2 -18.28 5.57 -12.36
N ASP A 3 -17.94 6.33 -13.41
CA ASP A 3 -16.77 7.22 -13.36
C ASP A 3 -16.90 8.34 -12.33
N LYS A 4 -18.09 8.94 -12.21
CA LYS A 4 -18.38 9.95 -11.18
C LYS A 4 -18.18 9.36 -9.78
N ARG A 5 -18.71 8.16 -9.52
CA ARG A 5 -18.53 7.45 -8.24
C ARG A 5 -17.04 7.19 -7.92
N LYS A 6 -16.24 6.74 -8.90
CA LYS A 6 -14.80 6.49 -8.70
C LYS A 6 -14.02 7.77 -8.36
N LEU A 7 -14.39 8.89 -8.99
CA LEU A 7 -13.80 10.19 -8.69
C LEU A 7 -14.23 10.72 -7.32
N ASP A 8 -15.51 10.60 -6.97
CA ASP A 8 -16.03 11.01 -5.67
C ASP A 8 -15.37 10.20 -4.55
N HIS A 9 -15.16 8.89 -4.72
CA HIS A 9 -14.40 8.06 -3.76
C HIS A 9 -12.99 8.61 -3.51
N LEU A 10 -12.25 8.91 -4.58
CA LEU A 10 -10.91 9.48 -4.44
C LEU A 10 -10.93 10.85 -3.74
N ARG A 11 -11.92 11.69 -4.05
CA ARG A 11 -12.04 13.02 -3.44
C ARG A 11 -12.35 12.90 -1.94
N ILE A 12 -13.38 12.14 -1.58
CA ILE A 12 -13.84 11.97 -0.20
C ILE A 12 -12.70 11.41 0.67
N CYS A 13 -11.99 10.37 0.22
CA CYS A 13 -10.89 9.80 0.99
C CYS A 13 -9.66 10.72 1.13
N ILE A 14 -9.54 11.78 0.32
CA ILE A 14 -8.42 12.74 0.40
C ILE A 14 -8.83 14.00 1.18
N GLU A 15 -10.06 14.45 1.03
CA GLU A 15 -10.50 15.78 1.45
C GLU A 15 -11.39 15.76 2.70
N GLU A 16 -11.97 14.61 3.04
CA GLU A 16 -12.89 14.47 4.19
C GLU A 16 -12.28 13.58 5.27
N ASP A 17 -12.68 13.83 6.52
CA ASP A 17 -12.29 13.02 7.68
C ASP A 17 -13.14 11.74 7.73
N VAL A 18 -12.68 10.73 6.99
CA VAL A 18 -13.37 9.43 6.85
C VAL A 18 -12.57 8.26 7.40
N GLU A 19 -11.31 8.48 7.78
CA GLU A 19 -10.53 7.50 8.50
C GLU A 19 -11.17 7.28 9.87
N SER A 20 -11.55 6.03 10.14
CA SER A 20 -12.32 5.72 11.33
C SER A 20 -12.07 4.29 11.79
N GLY A 21 -12.37 4.05 13.07
CA GLY A 21 -12.11 2.79 13.73
C GLY A 21 -10.76 2.75 14.42
N ASP A 22 -10.53 1.63 15.10
CA ASP A 22 -9.30 1.34 15.83
C ASP A 22 -8.75 0.01 15.31
N PRO A 23 -7.55 -0.02 14.68
CA PRO A 23 -6.97 -1.25 14.17
C PRO A 23 -6.48 -2.19 15.28
N GLY A 24 -6.46 -1.75 16.55
CA GLY A 24 -6.02 -2.56 17.67
C GLY A 24 -4.50 -2.68 17.82
N PHE A 25 -3.72 -1.90 17.06
CA PHE A 25 -2.26 -1.94 17.09
C PHE A 25 -1.69 -1.44 18.42
N GLU A 26 -2.42 -0.61 19.15
CA GLU A 26 -2.12 -0.15 20.51
C GLU A 26 -2.15 -1.28 21.56
N ASN A 27 -2.84 -2.39 21.25
CA ASN A 27 -2.85 -3.59 22.10
C ASN A 27 -1.66 -4.51 21.82
N ILE A 28 -0.84 -4.21 20.82
CA ILE A 28 0.34 -5.00 20.45
C ILE A 28 1.58 -4.29 20.95
N ARG A 29 2.40 -4.98 21.74
CA ARG A 29 3.71 -4.51 22.18
C ARG A 29 4.79 -5.47 21.71
N LEU A 30 5.72 -4.95 20.93
CA LEU A 30 6.93 -5.69 20.54
C LEU A 30 7.92 -5.63 21.71
N GLU A 31 8.37 -6.79 22.19
CA GLU A 31 9.37 -6.84 23.26
C GLU A 31 10.71 -6.30 22.75
N HIS A 32 11.22 -5.27 23.43
CA HIS A 32 12.48 -4.64 23.05
C HIS A 32 13.68 -5.49 23.48
N LYS A 33 14.57 -5.78 22.52
CA LYS A 33 15.88 -6.41 22.78
C LYS A 33 16.96 -5.32 22.81
N ALA A 34 17.44 -4.97 24.01
CA ALA A 34 18.42 -3.90 24.21
C ALA A 34 19.83 -4.23 23.70
N LEU A 35 20.18 -5.52 23.61
CA LEU A 35 21.43 -6.02 23.06
C LEU A 35 21.11 -7.10 22.01
N PRO A 36 20.74 -6.69 20.79
CA PRO A 36 20.51 -7.63 19.69
C PRO A 36 21.85 -8.18 19.20
N GLU A 37 21.92 -9.49 18.96
CA GLU A 37 23.09 -10.17 18.38
C GLU A 37 22.97 -10.25 16.85
N VAL A 38 22.57 -9.13 16.23
CA VAL A 38 22.41 -9.00 14.77
C VAL A 38 22.98 -7.66 14.31
N ASP A 39 23.67 -7.65 13.19
CA ASP A 39 24.12 -6.43 12.52
C ASP A 39 22.94 -5.80 11.77
N PHE A 40 22.81 -4.48 11.88
CA PHE A 40 21.75 -3.74 11.20
C PHE A 40 21.86 -3.87 9.68
N ASP A 41 23.09 -3.88 9.15
CA ASP A 41 23.34 -3.96 7.71
C ASP A 41 23.07 -5.36 7.14
N GLU A 42 22.93 -6.38 8.01
CA GLU A 42 22.57 -7.75 7.64
C GLU A 42 21.05 -8.01 7.66
N ILE A 43 20.23 -7.05 8.12
CA ILE A 43 18.77 -7.20 8.15
C ILE A 43 18.22 -7.09 6.73
N SER A 44 17.71 -8.21 6.20
CA SER A 44 16.92 -8.21 4.97
C SER A 44 15.42 -8.11 5.26
N MET A 45 14.72 -7.34 4.43
CA MET A 45 13.25 -7.26 4.37
C MET A 45 12.70 -7.95 3.13
N ASP A 46 13.54 -8.66 2.39
CA ASP A 46 13.12 -9.38 1.19
C ASP A 46 12.15 -10.51 1.57
N ILE A 47 11.08 -10.65 0.79
CA ILE A 47 10.13 -11.75 0.93
C ILE A 47 9.83 -12.37 -0.42
N ASP A 48 9.63 -13.68 -0.43
CA ASP A 48 9.06 -14.39 -1.58
C ASP A 48 7.55 -14.51 -1.43
N LEU A 49 6.82 -13.92 -2.36
CA LEU A 49 5.37 -13.91 -2.38
C LEU A 49 4.86 -14.22 -3.79
N PHE A 50 4.02 -15.26 -3.90
CA PHE A 50 3.41 -15.71 -5.16
C PHE A 50 4.42 -15.95 -6.32
N GLY A 51 5.62 -16.44 -6.01
CA GLY A 51 6.67 -16.71 -7.00
C GLY A 51 7.43 -15.47 -7.47
N LYS A 52 7.35 -14.36 -6.72
CA LYS A 52 8.11 -13.12 -6.93
C LYS A 52 8.79 -12.72 -5.63
N THR A 53 9.96 -12.10 -5.75
CA THR A 53 10.66 -11.50 -4.61
C THR A 53 10.30 -10.01 -4.53
N LEU A 54 9.82 -9.57 -3.37
CA LEU A 54 9.63 -8.16 -3.01
C LEU A 54 10.75 -7.75 -2.06
N ARG A 55 11.21 -6.49 -2.15
CA ARG A 55 12.27 -5.95 -1.28
C ARG A 55 11.80 -5.62 0.13
N TYR A 56 10.50 -5.45 0.30
CA TYR A 56 9.86 -5.17 1.57
C TYR A 56 8.55 -5.95 1.67
N PRO A 57 8.12 -6.33 2.89
CA PRO A 57 6.87 -7.04 3.11
C PRO A 57 5.66 -6.08 3.10
N ILE A 58 5.56 -5.25 2.07
CA ILE A 58 4.54 -4.21 1.92
C ILE A 58 3.90 -4.30 0.54
N ILE A 59 2.58 -4.11 0.50
CA ILE A 59 1.78 -4.04 -0.72
C ILE A 59 0.89 -2.81 -0.65
N ILE A 60 0.89 -2.01 -1.72
CA ILE A 60 -0.11 -0.95 -1.89
C ILE A 60 -1.40 -1.61 -2.37
N GLU A 61 -2.42 -1.63 -1.53
CA GLU A 61 -3.70 -2.26 -1.86
C GLU A 61 -4.54 -1.46 -2.88
N GLY A 62 -5.48 -2.16 -3.53
CA GLY A 62 -6.24 -1.62 -4.65
C GLY A 62 -7.17 -0.47 -4.28
N MET A 63 -6.84 0.75 -4.73
CA MET A 63 -7.65 1.95 -4.45
C MET A 63 -8.58 2.37 -5.61
N SER A 64 -8.04 2.54 -6.83
CA SER A 64 -8.79 3.14 -7.95
C SER A 64 -8.37 2.60 -9.33
N GLY A 65 -9.06 3.06 -10.38
CA GLY A 65 -8.87 2.64 -11.77
C GLY A 65 -9.84 3.36 -12.72
N GLY A 66 -9.75 3.08 -14.02
CA GLY A 66 -10.55 3.77 -15.06
C GLY A 66 -9.79 4.89 -15.78
N LEU A 67 -10.52 5.75 -16.50
CA LEU A 67 -9.95 6.80 -17.35
C LEU A 67 -9.55 8.07 -16.57
N GLY A 68 -8.69 8.90 -17.17
CA GLY A 68 -8.31 10.21 -16.61
C GLY A 68 -7.46 10.12 -15.34
N ARG A 69 -7.95 10.72 -14.23
CA ARG A 69 -7.21 10.87 -12.96
C ARG A 69 -6.82 9.52 -12.35
N GLY A 70 -7.67 8.50 -12.44
CA GLY A 70 -7.37 7.15 -11.95
C GLY A 70 -6.19 6.49 -12.66
N ARG A 71 -6.09 6.65 -13.98
CA ARG A 71 -4.94 6.16 -14.76
C ARG A 71 -3.64 6.85 -14.37
N LYS A 72 -3.68 8.17 -14.14
CA LYS A 72 -2.52 8.93 -13.66
C LYS A 72 -2.06 8.42 -12.29
N LEU A 73 -2.99 8.29 -11.34
CA LEU A 73 -2.70 7.78 -10.00
C LEU A 73 -2.05 6.39 -10.04
N ASN A 74 -2.65 5.42 -10.73
CA ASN A 74 -2.10 4.06 -10.79
C ASN A 74 -0.71 4.01 -11.44
N ARG A 75 -0.44 4.86 -12.43
CA ARG A 75 0.90 4.94 -13.03
C ARG A 75 1.92 5.50 -12.04
N ASP A 76 1.55 6.53 -11.30
CA ASP A 76 2.44 7.17 -10.34
C ASP A 76 2.73 6.20 -9.16
N LEU A 77 1.72 5.47 -8.68
CA LEU A 77 1.87 4.40 -7.68
C LEU A 77 2.69 3.21 -8.20
N ALA A 78 2.50 2.79 -9.45
CA ALA A 78 3.27 1.71 -10.06
C ALA A 78 4.76 2.07 -10.16
N ARG A 79 5.07 3.34 -10.44
CA ARG A 79 6.46 3.82 -10.45
C ARG A 79 7.09 3.73 -9.07
N VAL A 80 6.39 4.22 -8.03
CA VAL A 80 6.87 4.12 -6.64
C VAL A 80 7.05 2.65 -6.25
N ALA A 81 6.06 1.81 -6.53
CA ALA A 81 6.13 0.39 -6.22
C ALA A 81 7.35 -0.29 -6.89
N GLN A 82 7.62 0.06 -8.15
CA GLN A 82 8.78 -0.43 -8.88
C GLN A 82 10.11 0.07 -8.31
N ASP A 83 10.19 1.36 -7.96
CA ASP A 83 11.42 1.99 -7.44
C ASP A 83 11.81 1.39 -6.08
N TYR A 84 10.83 1.11 -5.22
CA TYR A 84 11.03 0.51 -3.89
C TYR A 84 10.98 -1.02 -3.88
N GLY A 85 10.53 -1.67 -4.96
CA GLY A 85 10.41 -3.12 -5.04
C GLY A 85 9.29 -3.72 -4.17
N ILE A 86 8.16 -3.03 -4.07
CA ILE A 86 7.00 -3.46 -3.26
C ILE A 86 5.82 -3.87 -4.15
N GLY A 87 4.84 -4.58 -3.58
CA GLY A 87 3.66 -5.01 -4.30
C GLY A 87 2.68 -3.86 -4.60
N LEU A 88 1.89 -3.99 -5.67
CA LEU A 88 0.79 -3.08 -6.00
C LEU A 88 -0.45 -3.84 -6.50
N GLY A 89 -1.56 -3.65 -5.81
CA GLY A 89 -2.90 -4.00 -6.28
C GLY A 89 -3.57 -2.82 -6.99
N VAL A 90 -4.38 -3.11 -8.01
CA VAL A 90 -5.22 -2.09 -8.68
C VAL A 90 -6.64 -2.13 -8.15
N GLY A 91 -7.33 -0.99 -8.19
CA GLY A 91 -8.74 -0.92 -7.80
C GLY A 91 -9.67 -1.69 -8.76
N SER A 92 -10.97 -1.68 -8.44
CA SER A 92 -11.99 -2.40 -9.21
C SER A 92 -11.91 -2.14 -10.72
N GLN A 93 -11.75 -3.22 -11.49
CA GLN A 93 -11.63 -3.23 -12.96
C GLN A 93 -12.98 -3.26 -13.68
N ARG A 94 -14.10 -3.16 -12.95
CA ARG A 94 -15.43 -3.13 -13.54
C ARG A 94 -15.61 -1.88 -14.41
N ILE A 95 -16.15 -2.11 -15.60
CA ILE A 95 -16.57 -1.11 -16.59
C ILE A 95 -18.09 -0.92 -16.45
#